data_AF-A0A7J5EFZ2-F1
#
_entry.id   AF-A0A7J5EFZ2-F1
#
_cell.length_a   1.000
_cell.length_b   1.000
_cell.length_c   1.000
_cell.angle_alpha   90.00
_cell.angle_beta   90.00
_cell.angle_gamma   90.00
#
_symmetry.space_group_name_H-M   'P 1'
#
loop_
_entity.id
_entity.type
_entity.pdbx_description
1 polymer ?
#
loop_
_entity_poly.entity_id
_entity_poly.type
_entity_poly.pdbx_seq_one_letter_code
_entity_poly.pdbx_strand_id
1 'polypeptide(L)' 'MRAAPRVEAGGAAVGPIRPTAVEIDLAALADNARAIAGLAGTSLCAVVKADGYGHGAPGVASALEAAGVIGSFAVS' A
#
# COMPACT_ATOMS: atom_id res chain seq x y z
N MET A 1 -13.19 1.41 -18.00
CA MET A 1 -11.77 1.75 -17.77
C MET A 1 -11.70 3.25 -17.49
N ARG A 2 -11.73 3.67 -16.23
CA ARG A 2 -11.52 5.08 -15.84
C ARG A 2 -10.09 5.17 -15.30
N ALA A 3 -9.28 6.03 -15.92
CA ALA A 3 -7.95 6.36 -15.41
C ALA A 3 -8.11 7.03 -14.03
N ALA A 4 -7.45 6.49 -13.02
CA ALA A 4 -7.33 7.14 -11.72
C ALA A 4 -6.52 8.44 -11.88
N PRO A 5 -6.86 9.52 -11.17
CA PRO A 5 -6.11 10.77 -11.24
C PRO A 5 -4.70 10.54 -10.69
N ARG A 6 -3.68 10.87 -11.49
CA ARG A 6 -2.29 10.89 -11.06
C ARG A 6 -2.13 12.00 -10.02
N VAL A 7 -1.85 11.64 -8.78
CA VAL A 7 -1.41 12.61 -7.77
C VAL A 7 0.02 13.00 -8.14
N GLU A 8 0.18 14.21 -8.67
CA GLU A 8 1.50 14.80 -8.95
C GLU A 8 2.20 15.07 -7.61
N ALA A 9 3.30 14.35 -7.36
CA ALA A 9 4.12 14.55 -6.17
C ALA A 9 4.72 15.96 -6.20
N GLY A 10 4.21 16.83 -5.32
CA GLY A 10 4.77 18.16 -5.11
C GLY A 10 6.17 18.09 -4.50
N GLY A 11 7.14 18.72 -5.18
CA GLY A 11 8.48 19.00 -4.66
C GLY A 11 9.56 18.07 -5.20
N ALA A 12 10.38 18.58 -6.12
CA ALA A 12 11.51 17.86 -6.70
C ALA A 12 12.58 17.55 -5.63
N ALA A 13 12.52 16.35 -5.06
CA ALA A 13 13.71 15.74 -4.48
C ALA A 13 14.64 15.38 -5.65
N VAL A 14 15.82 16.02 -5.71
CA VAL A 14 16.89 15.63 -6.65
C VAL A 14 17.39 14.25 -6.22
N GLY A 15 16.74 13.21 -6.72
CA GLY A 15 17.16 11.83 -6.58
C GLY A 15 18.42 11.53 -7.40
N PRO A 16 19.16 10.46 -7.08
CA PRO A 16 20.28 10.01 -7.90
C PRO A 16 19.86 9.81 -9.37
N ILE A 17 20.81 9.93 -10.30
CA ILE A 17 20.62 9.72 -11.76
C ILE A 17 20.32 8.24 -12.05
N ARG A 18 19.17 7.74 -11.62
CA ARG A 18 18.65 6.41 -11.90
C ARG A 18 17.19 6.56 -12.32
N PRO A 19 16.90 6.58 -13.63
CA PRO A 19 15.54 6.81 -14.13
C PRO A 19 14.59 5.64 -13.84
N THR A 20 15.11 4.47 -13.48
CA THR A 20 14.31 3.30 -13.12
C THR A 20 13.82 3.41 -11.69
N ALA A 21 12.50 3.51 -11.52
CA ALA A 21 11.82 3.54 -10.23
C ALA A 21 10.53 2.70 -10.29
N VAL A 22 9.98 2.39 -9.12
CA VAL A 22 8.63 1.83 -8.96
C VAL A 22 7.82 2.79 -8.09
N GLU A 23 6.61 3.11 -8.53
CA GLU A 23 5.65 3.90 -7.77
C GLU A 23 4.62 2.96 -7.14
N ILE A 24 4.38 3.09 -5.84
CA ILE A 24 3.42 2.29 -5.10
C ILE A 24 2.23 3.17 -4.72
N ASP A 25 1.03 2.79 -5.15
CA ASP A 25 -0.21 3.45 -4.76
C ASP A 25 -0.71 2.91 -3.41
N LEU A 26 -0.50 3.71 -2.36
CA LEU A 26 -0.93 3.37 -1.00
C LEU A 26 -2.44 3.47 -0.81
N ALA A 27 -3.13 4.33 -1.57
CA ALA A 27 -4.58 4.44 -1.49
C ALA A 27 -5.25 3.17 -2.03
N ALA A 28 -4.72 2.64 -3.14
CA ALA A 28 -5.15 1.36 -3.68
C ALA A 28 -5.01 0.20 -2.68
N LEU A 29 -3.94 0.18 -1.87
CA LEU A 29 -3.77 -0.84 -0.82
C LEU A 29 -4.90 -0.77 0.22
N ALA A 30 -5.24 0.43 0.68
CA ALA A 30 -6.30 0.63 1.66
C ALA A 30 -7.69 0.28 1.10
N ASP A 31 -7.97 0.65 -0.16
CA ASP A 31 -9.22 0.31 -0.85
C ASP A 31 -9.36 -1.21 -1.04
N ASN A 32 -8.29 -1.88 -1.45
CA ASN A 32 -8.25 -3.33 -1.58
C ASN A 32 -8.50 -4.02 -0.24
N ALA A 33 -7.87 -3.55 0.84
CA ALA A 33 -8.08 -4.10 2.17
C ALA A 33 -9.55 -3.97 2.62
N ARG A 34 -10.17 -2.80 2.42
CA ARG A 34 -11.60 -2.60 2.72
C ARG A 34 -12.50 -3.52 1.90
N ALA A 35 -12.24 -3.67 0.61
CA ALA A 35 -13.01 -4.55 -0.26
C ALA A 35 -12.92 -6.01 0.19
N ILE A 36 -11.72 -6.50 0.49
CA ILE A 36 -11.49 -7.87 0.97
C ILE A 36 -12.15 -8.08 2.34
N ALA A 37 -12.03 -7.13 3.26
CA ALA A 37 -12.68 -7.22 4.57
C ALA A 37 -14.21 -7.26 4.45
N GLY A 38 -14.78 -6.47 3.53
CA GLY A 38 -16.22 -6.49 3.23
C GLY A 38 -16.69 -7.85 2.70
N LEU A 39 -15.88 -8.52 1.87
CA LEU A 39 -16.16 -9.87 1.39
C LEU A 39 -15.97 -10.94 2.47
N ALA A 40 -14.97 -10.79 3.32
CA ALA A 40 -14.68 -11.73 4.41
C ALA A 40 -15.66 -11.61 5.58
N GLY A 41 -16.29 -10.45 5.78
CA GLY A 41 -17.17 -10.16 6.91
C GLY A 41 -16.43 -10.09 8.25
N THR A 42 -15.11 -9.92 8.24
CA THR A 42 -14.27 -9.87 9.45
C THR A 42 -12.98 -9.09 9.20
N SER A 43 -12.26 -8.75 10.27
CA SER A 43 -10.95 -8.11 10.21
C SER A 43 -9.91 -9.03 9.56
N LEU A 44 -8.98 -8.44 8.81
CA LEU A 44 -7.95 -9.18 8.09
C LEU A 44 -6.64 -9.30 8.89
N CYS A 45 -5.89 -10.36 8.62
CA CYS A 45 -4.46 -10.44 8.96
C CYS A 45 -3.64 -10.01 7.73
N ALA A 46 -2.98 -8.86 7.81
CA ALA A 46 -2.15 -8.35 6.73
C ALA A 46 -0.77 -9.04 6.73
N VAL A 47 -0.48 -9.81 5.68
CA VAL A 47 0.85 -10.43 5.52
C VAL A 47 1.77 -9.42 4.82
N VAL A 48 2.79 -8.92 5.51
CA VAL A 48 3.75 -7.92 5.01
C VAL A 48 5.17 -8.52 5.01
N LYS A 49 5.32 -9.68 4.37
CA LYS A 49 6.61 -10.37 4.23
C LYS A 49 7.45 -9.81 3.09
N ALA A 50 8.76 -10.10 3.08
CA ALA A 50 9.68 -9.68 2.02
C ALA A 50 9.60 -8.17 1.72
N ASP A 51 9.72 -7.34 2.76
CA ASP A 51 9.60 -5.88 2.67
C ASP A 51 8.29 -5.41 2.00
N GLY A 52 7.16 -5.99 2.43
CA GLY A 52 5.86 -5.73 1.81
C GLY A 52 5.79 -6.22 0.35
N TYR A 53 6.29 -7.42 0.08
CA TYR A 53 6.40 -7.99 -1.27
C TYR A 53 7.19 -7.09 -2.24
N GLY A 54 8.23 -6.40 -1.74
CA GLY A 54 9.04 -5.45 -2.52
C GLY A 54 8.41 -4.08 -2.74
N HIS A 55 7.26 -3.77 -2.09
CA HIS A 55 6.62 -2.46 -2.16
C HIS A 55 7.09 -1.50 -1.05
N GLY A 56 7.86 -1.99 -0.07
CA GLY A 56 8.32 -1.24 1.11
C GLY A 56 7.40 -1.45 2.31
N ALA A 57 7.84 -2.24 3.28
CA ALA A 57 7.02 -2.67 4.41
C ALA A 57 6.47 -1.52 5.26
N PRO A 58 7.23 -0.45 5.61
CA PRO A 58 6.68 0.62 6.45
C PRO A 58 5.50 1.35 5.79
N GLY A 59 5.63 1.73 4.51
CA GLY A 59 4.57 2.41 3.77
C GLY A 59 3.33 1.53 3.58
N VAL A 60 3.54 0.25 3.25
CA VAL A 60 2.46 -0.73 3.11
C VAL A 60 1.74 -0.95 4.44
N ALA A 61 2.47 -1.18 5.54
CA ALA A 61 1.89 -1.44 6.85
C ALA A 61 1.06 -0.26 7.34
N SER A 62 1.58 0.97 7.25
CA SER A 62 0.84 2.18 7.65
C SER A 62 -0.42 2.40 6.79
N ALA A 63 -0.35 2.16 5.48
CA ALA A 63 -1.51 2.31 4.60
C ALA A 63 -2.61 1.28 4.92
N LEU A 64 -2.22 0.04 5.20
CA LEU A 64 -3.15 -1.03 5.58
C LEU A 64 -3.76 -0.80 6.97
N GLU A 65 -2.96 -0.37 7.95
CA GLU A 65 -3.46 0.00 9.29
C GLU A 65 -4.50 1.13 9.21
N ALA A 66 -4.19 2.19 8.45
CA ALA A 66 -5.10 3.32 8.23
C ALA A 66 -6.42 2.92 7.54
N ALA A 67 -6.49 1.75 6.91
CA ALA A 67 -7.73 1.25 6.34
C ALA A 67 -8.77 0.85 7.40
N GLY A 68 -8.36 0.67 8.67
CA GLY A 68 -9.26 0.38 9.80
C GLY A 68 -9.87 -1.03 9.80
N VAL A 69 -9.38 -1.91 8.92
CA VAL A 69 -9.92 -3.27 8.72
C VAL A 69 -8.89 -4.38 9.02
N ILE A 70 -7.72 -4.01 9.51
CA ILE A 70 -6.63 -4.94 9.83
C ILE A 70 -6.62 -5.20 11.33
N GLY A 71 -6.74 -6.46 11.73
CA GLY A 71 -6.68 -6.89 13.13
C GLY A 71 -5.28 -7.33 13.58
N SER A 72 -4.43 -7.74 12.63
CA SER A 72 -3.07 -8.19 12.90
C SER A 72 -2.17 -8.12 11.67
N PHE A 73 -0.86 -8.19 11.91
CA PHE A 73 0.17 -8.29 10.87
C PHE A 73 0.96 -9.60 11.02
N ALA A 74 1.37 -10.18 9.89
CA ALA A 74 2.26 -11.33 9.84
C ALA A 74 3.45 -11.06 8.92
N VAL A 75 4.64 -11.52 9.32
CA VAL A 75 5.91 -11.38 8.61
C VAL A 75 6.65 -12.72 8.55
N SER A 76 7.68 -12.81 7.70
CA SER A 76 8.59 -13.96 7.58
C SER A 76 9.91 -13.70 8.26
#